data_AF-A0A352XRA8-F1
#
_entry.id   AF-A0A352XRA8-F1
#
_cell.length_a   1.000
_cell.length_b   1.000
_cell.length_c   1.000
_cell.angle_alpha   90.00
_cell.angle_beta   90.00
_cell.angle_gamma   90.00
#
_symmetry.space_group_name_H-M   'P 1'
#
loop_
_entity.id
_entity.type
_entity.pdbx_description
1 polymer ?
#
loop_
_entity_poly.entity_id
_entity_poly.type
_entity_poly.pdbx_seq_one_letter_code
_entity_poly.pdbx_strand_id
1 'polypeptide(L)' 'MEAKELFMNGEFVPAAHGTISVRTHGFAYGTGCFEGIRGYWNESEQQVYLFRLREHFERLLRSCKIL' A
#
# COMPACT_ATOMS: atom_id res chain seq x y z
N MET A 1 6.34 15.05 -2.07
CA MET A 1 6.70 14.26 -3.26
C MET A 1 5.46 13.51 -3.65
N GLU A 2 4.91 13.76 -4.83
CA GLU A 2 3.68 13.11 -5.30
C GLU A 2 4.08 11.82 -6.04
N ALA A 3 3.40 10.71 -5.76
CA ALA A 3 3.64 9.47 -6.50
C ALA A 3 3.14 9.65 -7.94
N LYS A 4 3.94 9.27 -8.93
CA LYS A 4 3.54 9.35 -10.35
C LYS A 4 2.56 8.23 -10.73
N GLU A 5 2.77 7.06 -10.15
CA GLU A 5 2.01 5.84 -10.42
C GLU A 5 1.61 5.19 -9.09
N LEU A 6 0.53 4.42 -9.12
CA LEU A 6 0.10 3.57 -8.01
C LEU A 6 -0.27 2.19 -8.54
N PHE A 7 -0.17 1.18 -7.68
CA PHE A 7 -0.59 -0.18 -7.98
C PHE A 7 -2.02 -0.39 -7.47
N MET A 8 -2.94 -0.73 -8.38
CA MET A 8 -4.35 -0.95 -8.06
C MET A 8 -4.87 -2.16 -8.84
N ASN A 9 -5.49 -3.12 -8.14
CA ASN A 9 -6.15 -4.29 -8.73
C ASN A 9 -5.29 -5.11 -9.71
N GLY A 10 -3.99 -5.22 -9.46
CA GLY A 10 -3.08 -6.03 -10.28
C GLY A 10 -2.27 -5.24 -11.31
N GLU A 11 -2.52 -3.93 -11.45
CA GLU A 11 -1.91 -3.11 -12.50
C GLU A 11 -1.34 -1.79 -11.94
N PHE A 12 -0.30 -1.27 -12.59
CA PHE A 12 0.18 0.10 -12.36
C PHE A 12 -0.66 1.08 -13.17
N VAL A 13 -1.17 2.12 -12.51
CA VAL A 13 -1.95 3.19 -13.15
C VAL A 13 -1.38 4.55 -12.74
N PRO A 14 -1.55 5.60 -13.58
CA PRO A 14 -1.22 6.97 -13.18
C PRO A 14 -1.93 7.32 -11.88
N ALA A 15 -1.22 7.96 -10.93
CA ALA A 15 -1.77 8.22 -9.60
C ALA A 15 -3.08 9.03 -9.65
N ALA A 16 -3.20 9.95 -10.61
CA ALA A 16 -4.42 10.74 -10.83
C ALA A 16 -5.66 9.90 -11.23
N HIS A 17 -5.47 8.66 -11.69
CA HIS A 17 -6.55 7.77 -12.11
C HIS A 17 -6.95 6.75 -11.03
N GLY A 18 -6.13 6.55 -9.98
CA GLY A 18 -6.45 5.62 -8.89
C GLY A 18 -7.55 6.17 -8.00
N THR A 19 -8.80 5.90 -8.37
CA THR A 19 -9.99 6.39 -7.67
C THR A 19 -10.82 5.24 -7.12
N ILE A 20 -11.61 5.53 -6.09
CA ILE A 20 -12.65 4.64 -5.57
C ILE A 20 -13.99 5.38 -5.58
N SER A 21 -15.10 4.63 -5.60
CA SER A 21 -16.41 5.25 -5.43
C SER A 21 -16.57 5.81 -4.02
N VAL A 22 -17.20 6.98 -3.88
CA VAL A 22 -17.63 7.53 -2.58
C VAL A 22 -18.65 6.63 -1.86
N ARG A 23 -19.26 5.67 -2.57
CA ARG A 23 -20.16 4.66 -2.00
C ARG A 23 -19.44 3.38 -1.55
N THR A 24 -18.14 3.27 -1.77
CA THR A 24 -17.37 2.09 -1.33
C THR A 24 -17.48 1.95 0.19
N HIS A 25 -17.83 0.75 0.66
CA HIS A 25 -18.02 0.48 2.09
C HIS A 25 -16.75 0.80 2.90
N GLY A 26 -15.56 0.51 2.35
CA GLY A 26 -14.28 0.88 2.96
C GLY A 26 -14.10 2.39 3.19
N PHE A 27 -14.65 3.24 2.32
CA PHE A 27 -14.65 4.70 2.50
C PHE A 27 -15.77 5.14 3.45
N ALA A 28 -16.99 4.65 3.24
CA ALA A 28 -18.17 5.10 3.99
C ALA A 28 -18.18 4.62 5.46
N TYR A 29 -17.61 3.45 5.74
CA TYR A 29 -17.71 2.78 7.04
C TYR A 29 -16.35 2.32 7.58
N GLY A 30 -15.25 2.66 6.91
CA GLY A 30 -13.90 2.34 7.39
C GLY A 30 -13.51 0.86 7.33
N THR A 31 -14.25 0.03 6.57
CA THR A 31 -13.91 -1.40 6.40
C THR A 31 -12.77 -1.59 5.41
N GLY A 32 -11.56 -1.27 5.85
CA GLY A 32 -10.33 -1.47 5.09
C GLY A 32 -9.17 -1.77 6.01
N CYS A 33 -8.22 -2.57 5.53
CA CYS A 33 -6.92 -2.75 6.17
C CYS A 33 -5.84 -2.08 5.34
N PHE A 34 -4.82 -1.54 6.01
CA PHE A 34 -3.67 -0.94 5.36
C PHE A 34 -2.39 -1.30 6.11
N GLU A 35 -1.26 -1.09 5.45
CA GLU A 35 0.07 -1.20 6.04
C GLU A 35 0.92 0.01 5.67
N GLY A 36 1.84 0.36 6.57
CA GLY A 36 2.88 1.34 6.31
C GLY A 36 4.23 0.65 6.22
N ILE A 37 4.79 0.54 5.02
CA ILE A 37 6.09 -0.10 4.78
C ILE A 37 7.10 0.99 4.46
N ARG A 38 8.31 0.90 5.04
CA ARG A 38 9.41 1.83 4.76
C ARG A 38 10.48 1.18 3.89
N GLY A 39 10.91 1.92 2.88
CA GLY A 39 12.12 1.65 2.11
C GLY A 39 13.22 2.63 2.50
N TYR A 40 14.44 2.12 2.67
CA TYR A 40 15.63 2.91 2.95
C TYR A 40 16.57 2.85 1.75
N TRP A 41 16.92 4.02 1.22
CA TRP A 41 17.92 4.12 0.15
C TRP A 41 19.32 3.95 0.72
N ASN A 42 20.08 2.98 0.20
CA ASN A 42 21.50 2.82 0.44
C ASN A 42 22.27 3.42 -0.74
N GLU A 43 23.01 4.50 -0.48
CA GLU A 43 23.74 5.22 -1.51
C GLU A 43 24.95 4.44 -2.06
N SER A 44 25.68 3.68 -1.23
CA SER A 44 26.85 2.93 -1.72
C SER A 44 26.47 1.76 -2.61
N GLU A 45 25.31 1.16 -2.35
CA GLU A 45 24.81 0.00 -3.08
C GLU A 45 23.79 0.36 -4.17
N GLN A 46 23.41 1.64 -4.25
CA GLN A 46 22.40 2.16 -5.18
C GLN A 46 21.10 1.33 -5.13
N GLN A 47 20.66 0.99 -3.92
CA GLN A 47 19.59 0.02 -3.70
C GLN A 47 18.61 0.49 -2.62
N VAL A 48 17.32 0.18 -2.82
CA VAL A 48 16.29 0.35 -1.79
C VAL A 48 16.12 -0.94 -0.98
N TYR A 49 16.22 -0.82 0.33
CA TYR A 49 15.95 -1.91 1.27
C TYR A 49 14.61 -1.72 1.96
N LEU A 50 13.69 -2.65 1.74
CA LEU A 50 12.40 -2.69 2.43
C LEU A 50 12.58 -3.32 3.81
N PHE A 51 12.22 -2.58 4.86
CA PHE A 51 12.39 -3.07 6.22
C PHE A 51 11.22 -4.00 6.62
N ARG A 52 11.54 -5.26 6.96
CA ARG A 52 10.60 -6.26 7.52
C ARG A 52 9.34 -6.50 6.67
N LEU A 53 9.53 -6.54 5.34
CA LEU A 53 8.41 -6.64 4.38
C LEU A 53 7.46 -7.81 4.68
N ARG A 54 8.02 -8.98 4.98
CA ARG A 54 7.25 -10.19 5.26
C ARG A 54 6.32 -9.99 6.45
N GLU A 55 6.82 -9.43 7.55
CA GLU A 55 6.02 -9.25 8.77
C GLU A 55 4.92 -8.19 8.59
N HIS A 56 5.16 -7.17 7.78
CA HIS A 56 4.11 -6.23 7.37
C HIS A 56 2.99 -6.95 6.60
N PHE A 57 3.33 -7.81 5.63
CA PHE A 57 2.33 -8.60 4.90
C PHE A 57 1.57 -9.58 5.80
N GLU A 58 2.27 -10.29 6.69
CA GLU A 58 1.63 -11.20 7.64
C GLU A 58 0.67 -10.46 8.57
N ARG A 59 1.01 -9.25 9.00
CA ARG A 59 0.11 -8.41 9.80
C ARG A 59 -1.09 -7.92 9.00
N LEU A 60 -0.91 -7.49 7.75
CA LEU A 60 -2.02 -7.12 6.86
C LEU A 60 -3.03 -8.26 6.73
N LEU A 61 -2.57 -9.48 6.45
CA LEU A 61 -3.45 -10.65 6.34
C LEU A 61 -4.18 -10.97 7.65
N ARG A 62 -3.56 -10.74 8.82
CA ARG A 62 -4.23 -10.89 10.11
C ARG A 62 -5.29 -9.81 10.33
N SER A 63 -5.00 -8.56 9.98
CA SER A 63 -5.99 -7.47 10.05
C SER A 63 -7.20 -7.77 9.16
N CYS A 64 -6.97 -8.26 7.93
CA CYS A 64 -8.05 -8.66 7.02
C CYS A 64 -8.91 -9.81 7.54
N LYS A 65 -8.41 -10.65 8.46
CA LYS A 65 -9.19 -11.74 9.10
C LYS A 65 -10.07 -11.26 10.25
N ILE A 66 -9.78 -10.09 10.82
CA ILE A 66 -10.52 -9.52 11.94
C ILE A 66 -11.73 -8.72 11.45
N LEU A 67 -11.60 -8.08 10.28
CA LEU A 67 -12.72 -7.44 9.57
C LEU A 67 -13.66 -8.48 8.95
#